data_AF-A0A937QL57-F1
#
_entry.id   AF-A0A937QL57-F1
#
_cell.length_a   1.000
_cell.length_b   1.000
_cell.length_c   1.000
_cell.angle_alpha   90.00
_cell.angle_beta   90.00
_cell.angle_gamma   90.00
#
_symmetry.space_group_name_H-M   'P 1'
#
loop_
_entity.id
_entity.type
_entity.pdbx_description
1 polymer ?
#
loop_
_entity_poly.entity_id
_entity_poly.type
_entity_poly.pdbx_seq_one_letter_code
_entity_poly.pdbx_strand_id
1 'polypeptide(L)'
;AADYEAEIKAIAAQSGESPRRVRASLERKGLMDVLRNQIIERKTIDLVTSQAKFEDMPFEFPKPDAEAIDHAVCGVAAGEDEIPTTPLSHEDSSS
;
A
#
# COMPACT_ATOMS: atom_id res chain seq x y z
N ALA A 1 11.32 15.87 29.62
CA ALA A 1 12.62 15.86 28.90
C ALA A 1 12.92 14.46 28.33
N ALA A 2 12.83 13.39 29.13
CA ALA A 2 13.12 12.02 28.66
C ALA A 2 12.24 11.55 27.49
N ASP A 3 10.93 11.86 27.49
CA ASP A 3 10.04 11.44 26.39
C ASP A 3 10.43 12.07 25.05
N TYR A 4 10.81 13.35 25.04
CA TYR A 4 11.27 14.03 23.85
C TYR A 4 12.54 13.40 23.27
N GLU A 5 13.50 13.07 24.13
CA GLU A 5 14.73 12.40 23.69
C GLU A 5 14.46 10.99 23.16
N ALA A 6 13.52 10.26 23.75
CA ALA A 6 13.10 8.94 23.25
C ALA A 6 12.43 9.05 21.88
N GLU A 7 11.49 9.98 21.72
CA GLU A 7 10.78 10.18 20.45
C GLU A 7 11.71 10.67 19.34
N ILE A 8 12.61 11.61 19.64
CA ILE A 8 13.62 12.09 18.69
C ILE A 8 14.56 10.95 18.27
N LYS A 9 14.94 10.05 19.18
CA LYS A 9 15.75 8.87 18.85
C LYS A 9 14.99 7.88 17.97
N ALA A 10 13.70 7.67 18.21
CA ALA A 10 12.85 6.80 17.38
C ALA A 10 12.74 7.36 15.95
N ILE A 11 12.47 8.67 15.82
CA ILE A 11 12.42 9.37 14.52
C ILE A 11 13.78 9.30 13.82
N ALA A 12 14.88 9.47 14.55
CA ALA A 12 16.24 9.36 14.02
C ALA A 12 16.53 7.94 13.49
N ALA A 13 16.14 6.91 14.24
CA ALA A 13 16.31 5.52 13.81
C ALA A 13 15.51 5.21 12.54
N GLN A 14 14.29 5.76 12.42
CA GLN A 14 13.43 5.54 11.24
C GLN A 14 13.89 6.36 10.02
N SER A 15 14.38 7.57 10.22
CA SER A 15 14.79 8.48 9.14
C SER A 15 16.25 8.30 8.69
N GLY A 16 17.08 7.59 9.47
CA GLY A 16 18.51 7.47 9.23
C GLY A 16 19.31 8.74 9.54
N GLU A 17 18.69 9.75 10.15
CA GLU A 17 19.36 10.98 10.58
C GLU A 17 19.91 10.86 12.00
N SER A 18 20.86 11.72 12.38
CA SER A 18 21.30 11.78 13.79
C SER A 18 20.24 12.46 14.67
N PRO A 19 20.10 12.08 15.95
CA PRO A 19 19.15 12.71 16.87
C PRO A 19 19.31 14.23 16.97
N ARG A 20 20.55 14.72 16.92
CA ARG A 20 20.85 16.17 16.88
C ARG A 20 20.25 16.85 15.65
N ARG A 21 20.34 16.21 14.48
CA ARG A 21 19.83 16.77 13.21
C ARG A 21 18.30 16.79 13.21
N VAL A 22 17.67 15.71 13.66
CA VAL A 22 16.20 15.64 13.82
C VAL A 22 15.72 16.76 14.75
N ARG A 23 16.35 16.91 15.92
CA ARG A 23 16.00 17.98 16.87
C ARG A 23 16.12 19.37 16.25
N ALA A 24 17.25 19.67 15.62
CA ALA A 24 17.45 20.96 14.96
C ALA A 24 16.42 21.21 13.83
N SER A 25 16.04 20.17 13.09
CA SER A 25 15.02 20.26 12.03
C SER A 25 13.63 20.56 12.61
N LEU A 26 13.24 19.88 13.69
CA LEU A 26 11.96 20.10 14.36
C LEU A 26 11.86 21.49 14.97
N GLU A 27 12.91 21.96 15.65
CA GLU A 27 12.99 23.30 16.21
C GLU A 27 12.94 24.37 15.10
N ARG A 28 13.72 24.19 14.02
CA ARG A 28 13.72 25.11 12.86
C ARG A 28 12.36 25.23 12.20
N LYS A 29 11.60 24.14 12.13
CA LYS A 29 10.26 24.09 11.52
C LYS A 29 9.13 24.45 12.49
N GLY A 30 9.43 24.68 13.76
CA GLY A 30 8.40 24.94 14.79
C GLY A 30 7.53 23.72 15.11
N LEU A 31 8.00 22.50 14.86
CA LEU A 31 7.24 21.25 15.01
C LEU A 31 7.35 20.62 16.41
N MET A 32 7.88 21.35 17.39
CA MET A 32 8.04 20.84 18.76
C MET A 32 6.70 20.62 19.48
N ASP A 33 5.66 21.37 19.11
CA ASP A 33 4.30 21.14 19.61
C ASP A 33 3.68 19.89 19.00
N VAL A 34 3.88 19.66 17.69
CA VAL A 34 3.45 18.42 17.04
C VAL A 34 4.11 17.21 17.69
N LEU A 35 5.42 17.28 17.95
CA LEU A 35 6.16 16.23 18.65
C LEU A 35 5.59 16.00 20.07
N ARG A 36 5.18 17.06 20.77
CA ARG A 36 4.50 16.94 22.07
C ARG A 36 3.21 16.16 21.95
N ASN A 37 2.37 16.51 20.96
CA ASN A 37 1.07 15.89 20.77
C ASN A 37 1.22 14.40 20.44
N GLN A 38 2.19 14.04 19.59
CA GLN A 38 2.51 12.63 19.30
C GLN A 38 2.89 11.83 20.54
N ILE A 39 3.71 12.41 21.43
CA ILE A 39 4.08 11.77 22.69
C ILE A 39 2.84 11.54 23.57
N ILE A 40 1.94 12.52 23.63
CA ILE A 40 0.70 12.43 24.41
C ILE A 40 -0.23 11.38 23.81
N GLU A 41 -0.39 11.36 22.48
CA GLU A 41 -1.20 10.37 21.76
C GLU A 41 -0.72 8.95 22.06
N ARG A 42 0.59 8.69 21.94
CA ARG A 42 1.16 7.38 22.28
C ARG A 42 0.83 6.97 23.71
N LYS A 43 1.09 7.84 24.69
CA LYS A 43 0.79 7.56 26.11
C LYS A 43 -0.70 7.36 26.36
N THR A 44 -1.56 8.05 25.61
CA THR A 44 -3.00 7.91 25.72
C THR A 44 -3.44 6.55 25.20
N ILE A 45 -2.91 6.10 24.06
CA ILE A 45 -3.14 4.75 23.55
C ILE A 45 -2.64 3.71 24.56
N ASP A 46 -1.43 3.88 25.10
CA ASP A 46 -0.87 2.98 26.11
C ASP A 46 -1.81 2.85 27.33
N LEU A 47 -2.35 3.98 27.80
CA LEU A 47 -3.29 4.01 28.92
C LEU A 47 -4.61 3.31 28.58
N VAL A 48 -5.21 3.62 27.42
CA VAL A 48 -6.47 3.01 26.99
C VAL A 48 -6.31 1.50 26.84
N THR A 49 -5.26 1.05 26.15
CA THR A 49 -4.92 -0.36 25.97
C THR A 49 -4.65 -1.06 27.30
N SER A 50 -4.02 -0.39 28.28
CA SER A 50 -3.78 -1.00 29.60
C SER A 50 -5.06 -1.34 30.39
N GLN A 51 -6.17 -0.67 30.08
CA GLN A 51 -7.47 -0.87 30.74
C GLN A 51 -8.46 -1.65 29.89
N ALA A 52 -8.17 -1.83 28.59
CA ALA A 52 -9.04 -2.52 27.67
C ALA A 52 -8.97 -4.04 27.88
N LYS A 53 -10.11 -4.71 27.65
CA LYS A 53 -10.19 -6.17 27.60
C LYS A 53 -10.07 -6.59 26.14
N PHE A 54 -9.04 -7.38 25.81
CA PHE A 54 -8.82 -7.92 24.48
C PHE A 54 -9.23 -9.39 24.46
N GLU A 55 -9.90 -9.77 23.39
CA GLU A 55 -10.19 -11.18 23.07
C GLU A 55 -9.38 -11.54 21.84
N ASP A 56 -8.44 -12.48 22.00
CA ASP A 56 -7.64 -12.97 20.88
C ASP A 56 -8.50 -13.88 20.00
N MET A 57 -8.72 -13.47 18.76
CA MET A 57 -9.49 -14.22 17.78
C MET A 57 -8.55 -14.76 16.70
N PRO A 58 -8.62 -16.07 16.38
CA PRO A 58 -7.85 -16.62 15.27
C PRO A 58 -8.27 -15.95 13.96
N PHE A 59 -7.28 -15.48 13.20
CA PHE A 59 -7.53 -14.92 11.87
C PHE A 59 -7.76 -16.06 10.87
N GLU A 60 -8.93 -16.07 10.23
CA GLU A 60 -9.23 -17.00 9.15
C GLU A 60 -9.00 -16.32 7.80
N PHE A 61 -8.14 -16.92 6.96
CA PHE A 61 -7.97 -16.44 5.61
C PHE A 61 -9.31 -16.54 4.87
N PRO A 62 -9.82 -15.44 4.29
CA PRO A 62 -11.01 -15.52 3.47
C PRO A 62 -10.73 -16.49 2.32
N LYS A 63 -11.66 -17.42 2.09
CA LYS A 63 -11.58 -18.30 0.93
C LYS A 63 -11.66 -17.41 -0.32
N PRO A 64 -10.70 -17.51 -1.25
CA PRO A 64 -10.80 -16.80 -2.51
C PRO A 64 -12.10 -17.24 -3.20
N ASP A 65 -12.85 -16.26 -3.69
CA ASP A 65 -14.09 -16.44 -4.47
C ASP A 65 -13.80 -16.75 -5.95
N ALA A 66 -12.53 -16.62 -6.36
CA ALA A 66 -12.04 -16.96 -7.67
C ALA A 66 -10.71 -17.72 -7.58
N GLU A 67 -10.58 -18.76 -8.38
CA GLU A 67 -9.32 -19.50 -8.57
C GLU A 67 -8.79 -19.21 -9.98
N ALA A 68 -7.48 -18.98 -10.10
CA ALA A 68 -6.85 -18.83 -11.40
C ALA A 68 -6.78 -20.19 -12.08
N ILE A 69 -7.51 -20.35 -13.19
CA ILE A 69 -7.33 -21.49 -14.08
C ILE A 69 -6.18 -21.21 -15.05
N ASP A 70 -5.29 -22.19 -15.23
CA ASP A 70 -4.24 -22.13 -16.24
C ASP A 70 -4.88 -22.37 -17.62
N HIS A 71 -5.39 -21.28 -18.22
CA HIS A 71 -6.07 -21.31 -19.51
C HIS A 71 -5.45 -20.27 -20.45
N ALA A 72 -4.78 -20.77 -21.49
CA ALA A 72 -4.29 -19.92 -22.57
C ALA A 72 -5.47 -19.46 -23.44
N VAL A 73 -5.74 -18.15 -23.47
CA VAL A 73 -6.79 -17.53 -24.30
C VAL A 73 -6.36 -17.35 -25.76
N CYS A 74 -5.06 -17.40 -26.04
CA CYS A 74 -4.59 -17.55 -27.40
C CYS A 74 -4.88 -18.98 -27.84
N GLY A 75 -5.92 -19.13 -28.68
CA GLY A 75 -6.21 -20.37 -29.37
C GLY A 75 -4.96 -20.93 -30.02
N VAL A 76 -4.92 -22.26 -30.12
CA VAL A 76 -3.99 -23.04 -30.94
C VAL A 76 -3.56 -22.18 -32.12
N ALA A 77 -2.24 -21.97 -32.26
CA ALA A 77 -1.68 -21.33 -33.44
C ALA A 77 -2.44 -21.85 -34.64
N ALA A 78 -3.13 -20.96 -35.36
CA ALA A 78 -3.88 -21.31 -36.55
C ALA A 78 -2.95 -22.15 -37.42
N GLY A 79 -3.15 -23.47 -37.37
CA GLY A 79 -2.63 -24.37 -38.37
C GLY A 79 -3.37 -23.95 -39.61
N GLU A 80 -2.66 -23.22 -40.47
CA GLU A 80 -2.93 -22.94 -41.87
C GLU A 80 -4.31 -23.45 -42.32
N ASP A 81 -5.37 -22.66 -42.06
CA ASP A 81 -6.58 -22.56 -42.88
C ASP A 81 -7.63 -21.73 -42.12
N GLU A 82 -8.36 -20.90 -42.86
CA GLU A 82 -9.48 -20.06 -42.43
C GLU A 82 -9.12 -18.69 -41.79
N ILE A 83 -8.56 -17.80 -42.60
CA ILE A 83 -8.86 -16.36 -42.49
C ILE A 83 -10.14 -16.11 -43.33
N PRO A 84 -11.30 -15.76 -42.74
CA PRO A 84 -12.48 -15.42 -43.50
C PRO A 84 -12.21 -14.17 -44.34
N THR A 85 -12.10 -14.33 -45.65
CA THR A 85 -11.96 -13.21 -46.57
C THR A 85 -13.34 -12.71 -46.96
N THR A 86 -13.64 -11.45 -46.64
CA THR A 86 -14.86 -10.76 -47.07
C THR A 86 -14.87 -10.65 -48.60
N PRO A 87 -15.93 -11.11 -49.30
CA PRO A 87 -15.98 -10.98 -50.75
C PRO A 87 -16.13 -9.51 -51.15
N LEU A 88 -15.17 -9.01 -51.95
CA LEU A 88 -15.21 -7.72 -52.61
C LEU A 88 -16.30 -7.76 -53.70
N SER A 89 -17.45 -7.11 -53.46
CA SER A 89 -18.40 -6.82 -54.53
C SER A 89 -17.88 -5.66 -55.37
N HIS A 90 -17.20 -5.97 -56.47
CA HIS A 90 -17.01 -5.04 -57.58
C HIS A 90 -18.34 -4.88 -58.31
N GLU A 91 -19.01 -3.74 -58.12
CA GLU A 91 -19.95 -3.22 -59.11
C GLU A 91 -19.17 -2.30 -60.05
N ASP A 92 -18.71 -2.87 -61.15
CA ASP A 92 -18.47 -2.12 -62.39
C ASP A 92 -19.24 -2.85 -63.50
N SER A 93 -20.46 -2.41 -63.75
CA SER A 93 -21.16 -2.66 -65.01
C SER A 93 -21.15 -1.35 -65.81
N SER A 94 -20.25 -1.25 -66.78
CA SER A 94 -20.35 -0.29 -67.88
C SER A 94 -21.38 -0.75 -68.90
N SER A 95 -22.36 0.10 -69.22
CA SER A 95 -22.90 0.38 -70.57
C SER A 95 -23.91 1.53 -70.50
#